data_AF-A0A847W1T6-F1
#
_entry.id   AF-A0A847W1T6-F1
#
_cell.length_a   1.000
_cell.length_b   1.000
_cell.length_c   1.000
_cell.angle_alpha   90.00
_cell.angle_beta   90.00
_cell.angle_gamma   90.00
#
_symmetry.space_group_name_H-M   'P 1'
#
loop_
_entity.id
_entity.type
_entity.pdbx_description
1 polymer ?
#
loop_
_entity_poly.entity_id
_entity_poly.type
_entity_poly.pdbx_seq_one_letter_code
_entity_poly.pdbx_strand_id
1 'polypeptide(L)' 'MEIIKLKGITKNYPWGGYRLKQYGKTSDDIMAESWELSIHQDGFSVVDSGKYKGQSLKEYLENNNVL' A
#
# COMPACT_ATOMS: atom_id res chain seq x y z
N MET A 1 -2.53 -2.92 -21.95
CA MET A 1 -1.95 -2.30 -20.74
C MET A 1 -3.11 -2.04 -19.79
N GLU A 2 -3.10 -2.63 -18.60
CA GLU A 2 -4.18 -2.48 -17.61
C GLU A 2 -3.68 -1.58 -16.47
N ILE A 3 -4.57 -0.74 -15.93
CA ILE A 3 -4.27 0.04 -14.74
C ILE A 3 -4.42 -0.87 -13.52
N ILE A 4 -3.34 -1.03 -12.76
CA ILE A 4 -3.34 -1.80 -11.52
C ILE A 4 -3.57 -0.86 -10.35
N LYS A 5 -4.70 -1.01 -9.67
CA LYS A 5 -5.00 -0.29 -8.44
C LYS A 5 -4.24 -0.93 -7.29
N LEU A 6 -3.64 -0.11 -6.43
CA LEU A 6 -2.96 -0.55 -5.22
C LEU A 6 -3.74 -0.14 -3.98
N LYS A 7 -3.65 -0.98 -2.96
CA LYS A 7 -3.97 -0.63 -1.57
C LYS A 7 -2.65 -0.36 -0.85
N GLY A 8 -2.43 0.89 -0.48
CA GLY A 8 -1.30 1.30 0.32
C GLY A 8 -1.38 0.82 1.78
N ILE A 9 -0.28 0.98 2.50
CA ILE A 9 -0.16 0.69 3.93
C ILE A 9 0.07 1.99 4.71
N THR A 10 -0.55 2.09 5.89
CA THR A 10 -0.36 3.21 6.80
C THR A 10 0.66 2.87 7.88
N LYS A 11 1.52 3.82 8.23
CA LYS A 11 2.46 3.71 9.36
C LYS A 11 2.02 4.57 10.53
N ASN A 12 2.07 4.00 11.72
CA ASN A 12 1.58 4.64 12.95
C ASN A 12 2.77 5.10 13.81
N TYR A 13 3.42 6.19 13.41
CA TYR A 13 4.53 6.76 14.18
C TYR A 13 4.05 7.86 15.15
N PRO A 14 4.80 8.14 16.25
CA PRO A 14 4.38 9.10 17.28
C PRO A 14 4.10 10.53 16.79
N TRP A 15 4.69 10.93 15.67
CA TRP A 15 4.48 12.24 15.05
C TRP A 15 3.26 12.28 14.11
N GLY A 16 2.55 11.16 13.96
CA GLY A 16 1.36 11.05 13.12
C GLY A 16 0.12 11.75 13.69
N GLY A 17 -0.97 11.65 12.94
CA GLY A 17 -2.26 12.21 13.35
C GLY A 17 -3.43 11.58 12.59
N TYR A 18 -4.59 12.22 12.64
CA TYR A 18 -5.83 11.66 12.07
C TYR A 18 -6.19 12.21 10.68
N ARG A 19 -5.40 13.16 10.14
CA ARG A 19 -5.71 13.83 8.87
C ARG A 19 -5.89 12.86 7.71
N LEU A 20 -5.14 11.75 7.69
CA LEU A 20 -5.24 10.75 6.62
C LEU A 20 -6.61 10.07 6.53
N LYS A 21 -7.42 10.09 7.60
CA LYS A 21 -8.82 9.61 7.56
C LYS A 21 -9.66 10.35 6.52
N GLN A 22 -9.37 11.64 6.27
CA GLN A 22 -10.09 12.43 5.26
C GLN A 22 -9.86 11.93 3.82
N TYR A 23 -8.80 11.15 3.59
CA TYR A 23 -8.50 10.52 2.31
C TYR A 23 -8.90 9.03 2.29
N GLY A 24 -9.74 8.59 3.23
CA GLY A 24 -10.23 7.22 3.32
C GLY A 24 -9.21 6.21 3.86
N LYS A 25 -8.12 6.67 4.50
CA LYS A 25 -7.14 5.78 5.14
C LYS A 25 -7.65 5.34 6.51
N THR A 26 -7.46 4.06 6.80
CA THR A 26 -8.00 3.40 8.00
C THR A 26 -6.86 2.81 8.82
N SER A 27 -6.85 3.13 10.11
CA SER A 27 -5.95 2.57 11.12
C SER A 27 -6.63 2.73 12.48
N ASP A 28 -6.30 1.84 13.42
CA ASP A 28 -6.81 1.90 14.79
C ASP A 28 -6.08 2.95 15.65
N ASP A 29 -5.01 3.57 15.11
CA ASP A 29 -4.17 4.56 15.81
C ASP A 29 -3.90 5.81 14.95
N ILE A 30 -3.08 6.74 15.45
CA ILE A 30 -2.55 7.87 14.68
C ILE A 30 -1.77 7.35 13.45
N MET A 31 -1.93 8.03 12.32
CA MET A 31 -1.26 7.70 11.07
C MET A 31 -0.28 8.80 10.71
N ALA A 32 0.98 8.41 10.56
CA ALA A 32 2.09 9.27 10.21
C ALA A 32 2.33 9.29 8.70
N GLU A 33 2.34 8.11 8.08
CA GLU A 33 2.63 7.94 6.65
C GLU A 33 1.58 7.05 5.98
N SER A 34 1.40 7.26 4.68
CA SER A 34 0.62 6.38 3.81
C SER A 34 1.48 6.02 2.60
N TRP A 35 1.92 4.77 2.53
CA TRP A 35 2.78 4.25 1.47
C TRP A 35 1.92 3.64 0.37
N GLU A 36 1.67 4.42 -0.69
CA GLU A 36 0.75 4.05 -1.78
C GLU A 36 1.40 3.22 -2.90
N LEU A 37 2.72 3.29 -3.05
CA LEU A 37 3.52 2.55 -4.02
C LEU A 37 4.82 2.11 -3.34
N SER A 38 4.80 0.94 -2.71
CA SER A 38 5.92 0.45 -1.91
C SER A 38 6.21 -1.03 -2.15
N ILE A 39 7.49 -1.33 -2.34
CA ILE A 39 8.08 -2.67 -2.25
C ILE A 39 9.03 -2.81 -1.04
N HIS A 40 8.96 -1.88 -0.09
CA HIS A 40 9.80 -1.94 1.10
C HIS A 40 9.32 -3.07 2.02
N GLN A 41 10.26 -3.84 2.59
CA GLN A 41 9.96 -5.03 3.40
C GLN A 41 9.04 -4.77 4.59
N ASP A 42 9.14 -3.59 5.19
CA ASP A 42 8.30 -3.21 6.33
C ASP A 42 6.85 -2.91 5.91
N GLY A 43 6.55 -2.76 4.63
CA GLY A 43 5.23 -2.35 4.19
C GLY A 43 5.07 -2.42 2.68
N PHE A 44 4.71 -3.59 2.18
CA PHE A 44 4.32 -3.77 0.79
C PHE A 44 2.95 -3.16 0.52
N SER A 45 2.84 -2.41 -0.58
CA SER A 45 1.52 -2.16 -1.17
C SER A 45 0.94 -3.47 -1.72
N VAL A 46 -0.38 -3.59 -1.74
CA VAL A 46 -1.10 -4.79 -2.21
C VAL A 46 -1.86 -4.46 -3.48
N VAL A 47 -1.87 -5.36 -4.45
CA VAL A 47 -2.70 -5.21 -5.65
C VAL A 47 -4.19 -5.33 -5.27
N ASP A 48 -5.00 -4.35 -5.64
CA ASP A 48 -6.43 -4.25 -5.26
C ASP A 48 -7.39 -4.38 -6.46
N SER A 49 -6.87 -4.67 -7.66
CA SER A 49 -7.67 -4.85 -8.88
C SER A 49 -7.22 -6.06 -9.71
N GLY A 50 -8.11 -6.50 -10.58
CA GLY A 50 -7.82 -7.49 -11.61
C GLY A 50 -7.42 -8.86 -11.07
N LYS A 51 -6.78 -9.65 -11.94
CA LYS A 51 -6.45 -11.06 -11.68
C LYS A 51 -5.34 -11.27 -10.65
N TYR A 52 -4.58 -10.24 -10.32
CA TYR A 52 -3.48 -10.29 -9.34
C TYR A 52 -3.87 -9.73 -7.97
N LYS A 53 -5.16 -9.42 -7.77
CA LYS A 53 -5.67 -8.87 -6.51
C LYS A 53 -5.26 -9.75 -5.33
N GLY A 54 -4.74 -9.11 -4.28
CA GLY A 54 -4.25 -9.76 -3.06
C GLY A 54 -2.76 -10.06 -3.06
N GLN A 55 -2.08 -10.04 -4.21
CA GLN A 55 -0.61 -10.16 -4.24
C GLN A 55 0.03 -8.90 -3.67
N SER A 56 1.17 -9.06 -2.99
CA SER A 56 2.04 -7.91 -2.71
C SER A 56 2.57 -7.33 -4.02
N LEU A 57 2.85 -6.03 -4.03
CA LEU A 57 3.44 -5.37 -5.20
C LEU A 57 4.79 -5.98 -5.57
N LYS A 58 5.58 -6.42 -4.58
CA LYS A 58 6.86 -7.09 -4.82
C LYS A 58 6.67 -8.39 -5.59
N GLU A 59 5.82 -9.30 -5.09
CA GLU A 59 5.51 -10.57 -5.78
C GLU A 59 4.98 -10.33 -7.19
N TYR A 60 4.10 -9.33 -7.35
CA TYR A 60 3.59 -8.98 -8.67
C TYR A 60 4.71 -8.58 -9.63
N LEU A 61 5.66 -7.73 -9.21
CA LEU A 61 6.76 -7.29 -10.06
C LEU A 61 7.75 -8.42 -10.38
N GLU A 62 8.10 -9.26 -9.40
CA GLU A 62 8.96 -10.43 -9.59
C GLU A 62 8.31 -11.43 -10.57
N ASN A 63 7.03 -11.77 -10.37
CA ASN A 63 6.31 -12.71 -11.24
C ASN A 63 6.11 -12.22 -12.68
N ASN A 64 6.21 -10.90 -12.90
CA ASN A 64 6.10 -10.30 -14.24
C ASN A 64 7.47 -9.85 -14.79
N ASN A 65 8.58 -10.30 -14.19
CA ASN A 65 9.96 -9.99 -14.60
C ASN A 65 10.25 -8.49 -14.74
N VAL A 66 9.70 -7.68 -13.83
CA VAL A 66 9.97 -6.23 -13.75
C VAL A 66 11.11 -5.94 -12.77
N LEU A 67 11.29 -6.80 -11.75
CA LEU A 67 12.41 -6.85 -10.82
C LEU A 67 13.25 -8.10 -11.11
#